data_AF-L9WNJ5-F1
#
_entry.id   AF-L9WNJ5-F1
#
_cell.length_a   1.000
_cell.length_b   1.000
_cell.length_c   1.000
_cell.angle_alpha   90.00
_cell.angle_beta   90.00
_cell.angle_gamma   90.00
#
_symmetry.space_group_name_H-M   'P 1'
#
loop_
_entity.id
_entity.type
_entity.pdbx_description
1 polymer ?
#
loop_
_entity_poly.entity_id
_entity_poly.type
_entity_poly.pdbx_seq_one_letter_code
_entity_poly.pdbx_strand_id
1 'polypeptide(L)'
;MRETISQRRTKIEDALQNQLPATTEFDQYRDGPVTVGRPRTHGHVFLALVDGLSSEPRSTDRAVPIAAALELASLQTHVHREAIRRDRSHDGEYDPTRDVLRGDLLESTAFETLLSAGGSSEHVRRCFAVLVRTTRRAQEGRAIVSEDDVDPLDAAPDVRRRLGALTGGAAELAALEVGLDDDLCRRLAEHGTELGYRLWVRTETGEKRADERQTTGSRAACRRQIEALADCCPDRSATQVRRQLAAFLEEELRVEFPEQSA
;
A
#
# COMPACT_ATOMS: atom_id res chain seq x y z
N MET A 1 11.31 15.48 8.70
CA MET A 1 10.99 14.24 7.96
C MET A 1 9.94 13.40 8.69
N ARG A 2 10.14 13.02 9.96
CA ARG A 2 9.08 12.39 10.78
C ARG A 2 7.79 13.20 10.81
N GLU A 3 7.90 14.52 10.94
CA GLU A 3 6.76 15.43 10.89
C GLU A 3 5.99 15.33 9.56
N THR A 4 6.68 15.32 8.41
CA THR A 4 6.07 15.13 7.08
C THR A 4 5.37 13.78 6.96
N ILE A 5 6.00 12.70 7.45
CA ILE A 5 5.42 11.35 7.46
C ILE A 5 4.15 11.34 8.31
N SER A 6 4.20 11.92 9.51
CA SER A 6 3.05 12.00 10.41
C SER A 6 1.92 12.84 9.82
N GLN A 7 2.23 14.00 9.22
CA GLN A 7 1.24 14.87 8.58
C GLN A 7 0.53 14.16 7.42
N ARG A 8 1.27 13.47 6.54
CA ARG A 8 0.67 12.68 5.45
C ARG A 8 -0.21 11.57 5.99
N ARG A 9 0.25 10.86 7.02
CA ARG A 9 -0.54 9.81 7.67
C ARG A 9 -1.85 10.39 8.20
N THR A 10 -1.78 11.49 8.95
CA THR A 10 -2.98 12.17 9.46
C THR A 10 -3.93 12.55 8.34
N LYS A 11 -3.45 13.16 7.24
CA LYS A 11 -4.31 13.49 6.09
C LYS A 11 -4.97 12.27 5.46
N ILE A 12 -4.25 11.17 5.33
CA ILE A 12 -4.80 9.91 4.81
C ILE A 12 -5.85 9.36 5.78
N GLU A 13 -5.55 9.30 7.07
CA GLU A 13 -6.49 8.82 8.10
C GLU A 13 -7.76 9.67 8.14
N ASP A 14 -7.63 11.00 8.10
CA ASP A 14 -8.77 11.91 8.06
C ASP A 14 -9.62 11.65 6.80
N ALA A 15 -8.98 11.46 5.64
CA ALA A 15 -9.67 11.11 4.41
C ALA A 15 -10.39 9.76 4.50
N LEU A 16 -9.76 8.72 5.07
CA LEU A 16 -10.39 7.42 5.29
C LEU A 16 -11.61 7.55 6.20
N GLN A 17 -11.47 8.27 7.32
CA GLN A 17 -12.52 8.46 8.32
C GLN A 17 -13.74 9.19 7.74
N ASN A 18 -13.52 10.12 6.81
CA ASN A 18 -14.59 10.88 6.15
C ASN A 18 -15.35 10.08 5.08
N GLN A 19 -14.75 9.00 4.55
CA GLN A 19 -15.34 8.19 3.48
C GLN A 19 -16.05 6.94 4.01
N LEU A 20 -15.69 6.47 5.21
CA LEU A 20 -16.33 5.33 5.83
C LEU A 20 -17.72 5.72 6.38
N PRO A 21 -18.78 4.93 6.14
CA PRO A 21 -20.11 5.23 6.64
C PRO A 21 -20.13 5.29 8.17
N ALA A 22 -20.88 6.27 8.70
CA ALA A 22 -21.08 6.49 10.14
C ALA A 22 -22.07 5.47 10.75
N THR A 23 -21.88 4.19 10.45
CA THR A 23 -22.70 3.07 10.94
C THR A 23 -22.03 2.40 12.11
N THR A 24 -22.81 2.13 13.17
CA THR A 24 -22.37 1.51 14.43
C THR A 24 -21.75 0.12 14.27
N GLU A 25 -22.07 -0.60 13.19
CA GLU A 25 -21.43 -1.88 12.85
C GLU A 25 -19.93 -1.75 12.55
N PHE A 26 -19.45 -0.55 12.18
CA PHE A 26 -18.03 -0.26 11.98
C PHE A 26 -17.34 0.28 13.23
N ASP A 27 -18.08 0.83 14.20
CA ASP A 27 -17.48 1.38 15.43
C ASP A 27 -16.79 0.29 16.26
N GLN A 28 -17.34 -0.93 16.31
CA GLN A 28 -16.70 -2.09 16.96
C GLN A 28 -15.35 -2.47 16.34
N TYR A 29 -15.06 -1.96 15.14
CA TYR A 29 -13.83 -2.22 14.41
C TYR A 29 -13.03 -0.96 14.08
N ARG A 30 -13.44 0.23 14.55
CA ARG A 30 -12.51 1.34 14.81
C ARG A 30 -11.51 0.95 15.91
N ASP A 31 -11.92 0.04 16.79
CA ASP A 31 -11.12 -0.58 17.86
C ASP A 31 -10.54 -1.96 17.45
N GLY A 32 -10.71 -2.40 16.19
CA GLY A 32 -10.30 -3.70 15.64
C GLY A 32 -9.46 -3.59 14.33
N PRO A 33 -9.18 -4.67 13.57
CA PRO A 33 -8.10 -4.77 12.55
C PRO A 33 -8.12 -3.80 11.36
N VAL A 34 -9.07 -2.87 11.30
CA VAL A 34 -8.95 -1.62 10.55
C VAL A 34 -8.33 -0.59 11.49
N THR A 35 -7.10 -0.85 11.93
CA THR A 35 -6.43 0.06 12.85
C THR A 35 -6.13 1.37 12.15
N VAL A 36 -6.76 2.44 12.66
CA VAL A 36 -6.17 3.77 12.72
C VAL A 36 -4.75 3.61 13.26
N GLY A 37 -3.73 4.05 12.51
CA GLY A 37 -2.33 3.89 12.91
C GLY A 37 -1.54 2.79 12.19
N ARG A 38 -2.13 2.09 11.20
CA ARG A 38 -1.32 1.39 10.19
C ARG A 38 -0.38 2.39 9.50
N PRO A 39 0.78 1.94 9.03
CA PRO A 39 1.75 2.86 8.46
C PRO A 39 1.30 3.55 7.16
N ARG A 40 0.24 3.07 6.50
CA ARG A 40 -0.33 3.65 5.25
C ARG A 40 0.69 3.69 4.10
N THR A 41 1.37 2.56 3.93
CA THR A 41 2.46 2.31 2.97
C THR A 41 2.19 2.82 1.56
N HIS A 42 1.05 2.47 0.99
CA HIS A 42 0.74 2.72 -0.40
C HIS A 42 0.44 4.20 -0.64
N GLY A 43 -0.32 4.81 0.25
CA GLY A 43 -0.58 6.24 0.27
C GLY A 43 0.70 7.04 0.47
N HIS A 44 1.60 6.62 1.37
CA HIS A 44 2.89 7.28 1.56
C HIS A 44 3.81 7.20 0.36
N VAL A 45 3.91 6.01 -0.26
CA VAL A 45 4.71 5.83 -1.49
C VAL A 45 4.16 6.73 -2.60
N PHE A 46 2.84 6.71 -2.82
CA PHE A 46 2.19 7.58 -3.79
C PHE A 46 2.50 9.07 -3.53
N LEU A 47 2.26 9.57 -2.32
CA LEU A 47 2.47 10.98 -1.98
C LEU A 47 3.96 11.38 -2.05
N ALA A 48 4.89 10.48 -1.69
CA ALA A 48 6.32 10.75 -1.82
C ALA A 48 6.74 10.88 -3.28
N LEU A 49 6.20 10.03 -4.16
CA LEU A 49 6.47 10.09 -5.58
C LEU A 49 5.81 11.30 -6.24
N VAL A 50 4.57 11.65 -5.89
CA VAL A 50 3.93 12.88 -6.39
C VAL A 50 4.77 14.11 -6.03
N ASP A 51 5.22 14.24 -4.78
CA ASP A 51 6.10 15.34 -4.36
C ASP A 51 7.44 15.33 -5.11
N GLY A 52 7.98 14.15 -5.39
CA GLY A 52 9.25 13.98 -6.07
C GLY A 52 9.21 14.27 -7.57
N LEU A 53 8.15 13.85 -8.24
CA LEU A 53 8.01 13.94 -9.68
C LEU A 53 7.43 15.29 -10.12
N SER A 54 6.72 15.98 -9.23
CA SER A 54 6.13 17.27 -9.54
C SER A 54 7.19 18.36 -9.69
N SER A 55 7.08 19.12 -10.78
CA SER A 55 7.94 20.28 -11.02
C SER A 55 7.52 21.52 -10.24
N GLU A 56 6.26 21.56 -9.81
CA GLU A 56 5.64 22.64 -9.05
C GLU A 56 4.96 22.08 -7.80
N PRO A 57 4.83 22.88 -6.72
CA PRO A 57 4.07 22.47 -5.54
C PRO A 57 2.61 22.21 -5.93
N ARG A 58 2.22 20.95 -6.05
CA ARG A 58 0.82 20.58 -6.26
C ARG A 58 0.06 20.62 -4.94
N SER A 59 -1.20 21.04 -4.99
CA SER A 59 -2.08 20.91 -3.84
C SER A 59 -2.18 19.44 -3.47
N THR A 60 -1.82 19.12 -2.23
CA THR A 60 -1.98 17.80 -1.63
C THR A 60 -3.45 17.35 -1.65
N ASP A 61 -4.40 18.28 -1.78
CA ASP A 61 -5.84 18.02 -1.65
C ASP A 61 -6.39 17.15 -2.79
N ARG A 62 -5.78 17.19 -3.98
CA ARG A 62 -6.16 16.29 -5.10
C ARG A 62 -5.49 14.92 -5.01
N ALA A 63 -4.31 14.86 -4.41
CA ALA A 63 -3.53 13.64 -4.27
C ALA A 63 -4.05 12.77 -3.12
N VAL A 64 -4.53 13.38 -2.03
CA VAL A 64 -4.99 12.66 -0.82
C VAL A 64 -6.11 11.65 -1.11
N PRO A 65 -7.16 11.95 -1.91
CA PRO A 65 -8.16 10.94 -2.25
C PRO A 65 -7.57 9.72 -2.96
N ILE A 66 -6.61 9.90 -3.87
CA ILE A 66 -5.93 8.77 -4.54
C ILE A 66 -5.13 7.94 -3.51
N ALA A 67 -4.43 8.61 -2.60
CA ALA A 67 -3.70 7.96 -1.52
C ALA A 67 -4.64 7.15 -0.59
N ALA A 68 -5.79 7.72 -0.25
CA ALA A 68 -6.80 7.08 0.58
C ALA A 68 -7.44 5.87 -0.12
N ALA A 69 -7.72 5.96 -1.42
CA ALA A 69 -8.23 4.85 -2.23
C ALA A 69 -7.29 3.64 -2.23
N LEU A 70 -5.98 3.88 -2.36
CA LEU A 70 -4.95 2.83 -2.25
C LEU A 70 -4.95 2.16 -0.88
N GLU A 71 -5.16 2.92 0.18
CA GLU A 71 -5.22 2.38 1.54
C GLU A 71 -6.53 1.62 1.82
N LEU A 72 -7.66 2.06 1.26
CA LEU A 72 -8.92 1.30 1.31
C LEU A 72 -8.79 -0.05 0.62
N ALA A 73 -8.15 -0.09 -0.56
CA ALA A 73 -7.84 -1.34 -1.26
C ALA A 73 -6.92 -2.27 -0.44
N SER A 74 -5.89 -1.71 0.20
CA SER A 74 -5.01 -2.45 1.12
C SER A 74 -5.78 -3.01 2.32
N LEU A 75 -6.68 -2.21 2.91
CA LEU A 75 -7.54 -2.62 4.02
C LEU A 75 -8.50 -3.73 3.61
N GLN A 76 -9.15 -3.63 2.45
CA GLN A 76 -10.00 -4.68 1.91
C GLN A 76 -9.25 -6.01 1.83
N THR A 77 -8.06 -6.00 1.21
CA THR A 77 -7.24 -7.21 1.07
C THR A 77 -6.89 -7.82 2.44
N HIS A 78 -6.64 -6.98 3.45
CA HIS A 78 -6.38 -7.45 4.80
C HIS A 78 -7.62 -8.06 5.48
N VAL A 79 -8.78 -7.39 5.40
CA VAL A 79 -10.03 -7.85 6.00
C VAL A 79 -10.42 -9.23 5.45
N HIS A 80 -10.42 -9.40 4.13
CA HIS A 80 -10.73 -10.70 3.51
C HIS A 80 -9.72 -11.79 3.90
N ARG A 81 -8.43 -11.45 4.02
CA ARG A 81 -7.41 -12.40 4.48
C ARG A 81 -7.68 -12.87 5.92
N GLU A 82 -7.97 -11.95 6.83
CA GLU A 82 -8.27 -12.32 8.21
C GLU A 82 -9.55 -13.13 8.32
N ALA A 83 -10.55 -12.86 7.48
CA ALA A 83 -11.77 -13.67 7.42
C ALA A 83 -11.46 -15.13 7.06
N ILE A 84 -10.71 -15.36 5.98
CA ILE A 84 -10.30 -16.71 5.56
C ILE A 84 -9.47 -17.39 6.65
N ARG A 85 -8.55 -16.66 7.31
CA ARG A 85 -7.70 -17.21 8.36
C ARG A 85 -8.51 -17.66 9.58
N ARG A 86 -9.49 -16.84 10.01
CA ARG A 86 -10.35 -17.14 11.16
C ARG A 86 -11.31 -18.28 10.88
N ASP A 87 -11.87 -18.32 9.68
CA ASP A 87 -12.73 -19.40 9.20
C ASP A 87 -12.00 -20.75 9.23
N ARG A 88 -10.75 -20.79 8.76
CA ARG A 88 -9.91 -21.99 8.83
C ARG A 88 -9.45 -22.37 10.24
N SER A 89 -9.43 -21.43 11.20
CA SER A 89 -8.88 -21.66 12.54
C SER A 89 -9.91 -21.96 13.62
N HIS A 90 -11.21 -21.74 13.35
CA HIS A 90 -12.29 -22.01 14.31
C HIS A 90 -13.08 -23.25 13.90
N ASP A 91 -13.31 -24.17 14.84
CA ASP A 91 -14.17 -25.34 14.65
C ASP A 91 -15.66 -24.96 14.62
N GLY A 92 -16.06 -24.13 13.63
CA GLY A 92 -17.46 -23.95 13.22
C GLY A 92 -18.28 -22.82 13.86
N GLU A 93 -17.73 -22.02 14.78
CA GLU A 93 -18.46 -20.89 15.41
C GLU A 93 -18.26 -19.52 14.70
N TYR A 94 -17.28 -19.39 13.81
CA TYR A 94 -17.02 -18.14 13.10
C TYR A 94 -17.79 -18.08 11.78
N ASP A 95 -18.60 -17.04 11.60
CA ASP A 95 -19.27 -16.72 10.33
C ASP A 95 -18.48 -15.61 9.59
N PRO A 96 -17.83 -15.91 8.44
CA PRO A 96 -17.04 -14.93 7.71
C PRO A 96 -17.88 -13.87 6.99
N THR A 97 -19.21 -14.05 6.89
CA THR A 97 -20.10 -13.23 6.04
C THR A 97 -19.94 -11.73 6.29
N ARG A 98 -19.84 -11.33 7.57
CA ARG A 98 -19.67 -9.91 7.93
C ARG A 98 -18.34 -9.32 7.46
N ASP A 99 -17.24 -10.05 7.64
CA ASP A 99 -15.92 -9.59 7.23
C ASP A 99 -15.79 -9.58 5.69
N VAL A 100 -16.45 -10.51 4.99
CA VAL A 100 -16.55 -10.51 3.53
C VAL A 100 -17.25 -9.25 3.02
N LEU A 101 -18.49 -9.00 3.47
CA LEU A 101 -19.28 -7.83 3.05
C LEU A 101 -18.58 -6.51 3.38
N ARG A 102 -17.82 -6.48 4.47
CA ARG A 102 -17.00 -5.33 4.83
C ARG A 102 -15.87 -5.08 3.84
N GLY A 103 -15.15 -6.11 3.43
CA GLY A 103 -14.13 -5.97 2.40
C GLY A 103 -14.72 -5.46 1.09
N ASP A 104 -15.91 -5.96 0.71
CA ASP A 104 -16.61 -5.53 -0.51
C ASP A 104 -17.01 -4.04 -0.44
N LEU A 105 -17.45 -3.58 0.73
CA LEU A 105 -17.71 -2.16 0.96
C LEU A 105 -16.42 -1.34 0.83
N LEU A 106 -15.32 -1.78 1.46
CA LEU A 106 -14.03 -1.08 1.37
C LEU A 106 -13.53 -0.95 -0.07
N GLU A 107 -13.72 -1.98 -0.91
CA GLU A 107 -13.39 -1.90 -2.34
C GLU A 107 -14.25 -0.87 -3.06
N SER A 108 -15.57 -0.91 -2.85
CA SER A 108 -16.50 0.05 -3.44
C SER A 108 -16.18 1.49 -3.01
N THR A 109 -15.90 1.71 -1.72
CA THR A 109 -15.47 3.01 -1.18
C THR A 109 -14.12 3.44 -1.75
N ALA A 110 -13.18 2.52 -2.01
CA ALA A 110 -11.90 2.85 -2.66
C ALA A 110 -12.13 3.47 -4.04
N PHE A 111 -13.03 2.86 -4.83
CA PHE A 111 -13.40 3.35 -6.15
C PHE A 111 -14.09 4.72 -6.09
N GLU A 112 -15.08 4.90 -5.20
CA GLU A 112 -15.74 6.19 -5.00
C GLU A 112 -14.76 7.28 -4.55
N THR A 113 -13.86 6.94 -3.62
CA THR A 113 -12.84 7.84 -3.10
C THR A 113 -11.88 8.28 -4.22
N LEU A 114 -11.48 7.36 -5.10
CA LEU A 114 -10.65 7.71 -6.26
C LEU A 114 -11.37 8.70 -7.20
N LEU A 115 -12.66 8.49 -7.47
CA LEU A 115 -13.46 9.38 -8.32
C LEU A 115 -13.55 10.80 -7.74
N SER A 116 -13.50 10.95 -6.42
CA SER A 116 -13.52 12.26 -5.74
C SER A 116 -12.25 13.10 -5.96
N ALA A 117 -11.13 12.49 -6.41
CA ALA A 117 -9.92 13.23 -6.78
C ALA A 117 -10.15 14.22 -7.95
N GLY A 118 -11.16 13.95 -8.78
CA GLY A 118 -11.51 14.75 -9.95
C GLY A 118 -10.47 14.69 -11.07
N GLY A 119 -10.54 15.64 -12.00
CA GLY A 119 -9.67 15.69 -13.19
C GLY A 119 -10.45 15.54 -14.50
N SER A 120 -9.72 15.39 -15.61
CA SER A 120 -10.36 15.09 -16.89
C SER A 120 -10.93 13.66 -16.87
N SER A 121 -11.99 13.42 -17.65
CA SER A 121 -12.59 12.08 -17.78
C SER A 121 -11.56 11.02 -18.18
N GLU A 122 -10.62 11.36 -19.05
CA GLU A 122 -9.53 10.48 -19.46
C GLU A 122 -8.56 10.18 -18.32
N HIS A 123 -8.19 11.18 -17.52
CA HIS A 123 -7.34 10.98 -16.36
C HIS A 123 -8.02 10.06 -15.34
N VAL A 124 -9.28 10.34 -14.98
CA VAL A 124 -10.07 9.51 -14.05
C VAL A 124 -10.17 8.07 -14.56
N ARG A 125 -10.47 7.89 -15.85
CA ARG A 125 -10.54 6.56 -16.48
C ARG A 125 -9.21 5.79 -16.37
N ARG A 126 -8.08 6.45 -16.62
CA ARG A 126 -6.75 5.83 -16.49
C ARG A 126 -6.45 5.45 -15.04
N CYS A 127 -6.65 6.35 -14.09
CA CYS A 127 -6.46 6.08 -12.67
C CYS A 127 -7.33 4.92 -12.19
N PHE A 128 -8.60 4.90 -12.59
CA PHE A 128 -9.53 3.81 -12.27
C PHE A 128 -9.05 2.47 -12.82
N ALA A 129 -8.60 2.43 -14.08
CA ALA A 129 -8.06 1.23 -14.70
C ALA A 129 -6.81 0.70 -13.97
N VAL A 130 -5.93 1.58 -13.47
CA VAL A 130 -4.79 1.19 -12.65
C VAL A 130 -5.26 0.58 -11.34
N LEU A 131 -6.14 1.25 -10.60
CA LEU A 131 -6.61 0.78 -9.30
C LEU A 131 -7.28 -0.61 -9.42
N VAL A 132 -8.21 -0.79 -10.37
CA VAL A 132 -8.88 -2.08 -10.62
C VAL A 132 -7.88 -3.19 -10.97
N ARG A 133 -6.93 -2.92 -11.86
CA ARG A 133 -5.92 -3.93 -12.23
C ARG A 133 -5.05 -4.30 -11.04
N THR A 134 -4.71 -3.32 -10.22
CA THR A 134 -3.88 -3.48 -9.04
C THR A 134 -4.59 -4.25 -7.93
N THR A 135 -5.85 -3.94 -7.61
CA THR A 135 -6.65 -4.68 -6.62
C THR A 135 -6.81 -6.13 -7.03
N ARG A 136 -7.19 -6.38 -8.29
CA ARG A 136 -7.30 -7.74 -8.84
C ARG A 136 -5.99 -8.52 -8.69
N ARG A 137 -4.86 -7.94 -9.09
CA ARG A 137 -3.54 -8.60 -8.96
C ARG A 137 -3.19 -8.90 -7.51
N ALA A 138 -3.49 -7.98 -6.59
CA ALA A 138 -3.24 -8.20 -5.17
C ALA A 138 -4.06 -9.38 -4.63
N GLN A 139 -5.35 -9.44 -4.95
CA GLN A 139 -6.24 -10.55 -4.59
C GLN A 139 -5.79 -11.88 -5.18
N GLU A 140 -5.45 -11.93 -6.48
CA GLU A 140 -4.88 -13.12 -7.14
C GLU A 140 -3.60 -13.60 -6.43
N GLY A 141 -2.69 -12.68 -6.08
CA GLY A 141 -1.46 -13.03 -5.37
C GLY A 141 -1.73 -13.63 -3.99
N ARG A 142 -2.72 -13.09 -3.27
CA ARG A 142 -3.13 -13.61 -1.96
C ARG A 142 -3.77 -14.99 -2.06
N ALA A 143 -4.58 -15.25 -3.09
CA ALA A 143 -5.17 -16.56 -3.31
C ALA A 143 -4.08 -17.64 -3.48
N ILE A 144 -3.08 -17.38 -4.34
CA ILE A 144 -1.95 -18.31 -4.57
C ILE A 144 -1.24 -18.66 -3.25
N VAL A 145 -0.88 -17.66 -2.44
CA VAL A 145 -0.17 -17.92 -1.17
C VAL A 145 -1.05 -18.65 -0.16
N SER A 146 -2.37 -18.49 -0.22
CA SER A 146 -3.31 -19.17 0.67
C SER A 146 -3.49 -20.66 0.35
N GLU A 147 -3.18 -21.07 -0.89
CA GLU A 147 -3.38 -22.43 -1.40
C GLU A 147 -2.08 -23.23 -1.48
N ASP A 148 -0.97 -22.62 -1.91
CA ASP A 148 0.21 -23.36 -2.41
C ASP A 148 1.40 -23.49 -1.44
N ASP A 149 1.25 -23.17 -0.15
CA ASP A 149 2.34 -23.21 0.87
C ASP A 149 3.66 -22.57 0.34
N VAL A 150 3.50 -21.50 -0.44
CA VAL A 150 4.58 -20.87 -1.23
C VAL A 150 5.61 -20.27 -0.28
N ASP A 151 6.89 -20.65 -0.42
CA ASP A 151 7.97 -19.97 0.29
C ASP A 151 8.07 -18.52 -0.22
N PRO A 152 7.80 -17.52 0.64
CA PRO A 152 7.88 -16.11 0.28
C PRO A 152 9.23 -15.70 -0.34
N LEU A 153 10.32 -16.41 -0.05
CA LEU A 153 11.67 -16.10 -0.53
C LEU A 153 11.96 -16.62 -1.93
N ASP A 154 11.23 -17.64 -2.37
CA ASP A 154 11.40 -18.31 -3.67
C ASP A 154 10.16 -18.19 -4.57
N ALA A 155 9.32 -17.19 -4.27
CA ALA A 155 8.13 -16.92 -5.07
C ALA A 155 8.50 -16.62 -6.53
N ALA A 156 7.82 -17.28 -7.47
CA ALA A 156 8.00 -17.06 -8.89
C ALA A 156 7.78 -15.58 -9.26
N PRO A 157 8.47 -15.03 -10.29
CA PRO A 157 8.36 -13.61 -10.66
C PRO A 157 6.93 -13.09 -10.83
N ASP A 158 6.02 -13.94 -11.32
CA ASP A 158 4.62 -13.57 -11.52
C ASP A 158 3.85 -13.43 -10.20
N VAL A 159 4.13 -14.30 -9.23
CA VAL A 159 3.59 -14.22 -7.87
C VAL A 159 4.11 -12.97 -7.17
N ARG A 160 5.41 -12.68 -7.32
CA ARG A 160 6.03 -11.45 -6.79
C ARG A 160 5.34 -10.20 -7.32
N ARG A 161 5.06 -10.16 -8.62
CA ARG A 161 4.35 -9.03 -9.25
C ARG A 161 2.95 -8.83 -8.68
N ARG A 162 2.24 -9.91 -8.38
CA ARG A 162 0.90 -9.86 -7.79
C ARG A 162 0.93 -9.38 -6.35
N LEU A 163 1.84 -9.92 -5.54
CA LEU A 163 1.97 -9.56 -4.12
C LEU A 163 2.45 -8.13 -3.90
N GLY A 164 3.26 -7.58 -4.82
CA GLY A 164 3.69 -6.19 -4.81
C GLY A 164 2.76 -5.21 -5.52
N ALA A 165 1.64 -5.67 -6.07
CA ALA A 165 0.84 -4.90 -7.03
C ALA A 165 0.30 -3.58 -6.49
N LEU A 166 -0.05 -3.50 -5.20
CA LEU A 166 -0.57 -2.28 -4.58
C LEU A 166 0.48 -1.15 -4.56
N THR A 167 1.74 -1.47 -4.22
CA THR A 167 2.82 -0.48 -4.23
C THR A 167 3.24 -0.12 -5.65
N GLY A 168 3.20 -1.08 -6.57
CA GLY A 168 3.37 -0.80 -8.01
C GLY A 168 2.31 0.13 -8.56
N GLY A 169 1.05 -0.13 -8.24
CA GLY A 169 -0.09 0.72 -8.61
C GLY A 169 0.00 2.11 -8.00
N ALA A 170 0.49 2.24 -6.77
CA ALA A 170 0.77 3.54 -6.14
C ALA A 170 1.81 4.34 -6.94
N ALA A 171 2.90 3.71 -7.39
CA ALA A 171 3.90 4.37 -8.21
C ALA A 171 3.39 4.75 -9.61
N GLU A 172 2.58 3.88 -10.21
CA GLU A 172 1.95 4.14 -11.51
C GLU A 172 0.94 5.29 -11.44
N LEU A 173 0.10 5.33 -10.40
CA LEU A 173 -0.84 6.42 -10.15
C LEU A 173 -0.10 7.75 -9.92
N ALA A 174 1.03 7.74 -9.22
CA ALA A 174 1.84 8.95 -9.04
C ALA A 174 2.40 9.47 -10.38
N ALA A 175 2.85 8.57 -11.25
CA ALA A 175 3.31 8.91 -12.60
C ALA A 175 2.17 9.46 -13.48
N LEU A 176 0.97 8.87 -13.40
CA LEU A 176 -0.22 9.36 -14.11
C LEU A 176 -0.68 10.73 -13.60
N GLU A 177 -0.64 10.93 -12.29
CA GLU A 177 -0.98 12.20 -11.66
C GLU A 177 -0.08 13.30 -12.21
N VAL A 178 1.24 13.11 -12.21
CA VAL A 178 2.19 14.12 -12.70
C VAL A 178 2.31 14.19 -14.24
N GLY A 179 1.68 13.27 -14.97
CA GLY A 179 1.62 13.27 -16.43
C GLY A 179 2.92 12.82 -17.10
N LEU A 180 3.61 11.83 -16.54
CA LEU A 180 4.81 11.25 -17.16
C LEU A 180 4.47 10.43 -18.41
N ASP A 181 5.49 10.21 -19.24
CA ASP A 181 5.41 9.27 -20.35
C ASP A 181 5.27 7.81 -19.87
N ASP A 182 4.82 6.96 -20.78
CA ASP A 182 4.50 5.56 -20.49
C ASP A 182 5.75 4.72 -20.12
N ASP A 183 6.95 5.09 -20.59
CA ASP A 183 8.19 4.36 -20.27
C ASP A 183 8.63 4.60 -18.84
N LEU A 184 8.64 5.87 -18.39
CA LEU A 184 8.90 6.20 -16.99
C LEU A 184 7.80 5.67 -16.06
N CYS A 185 6.54 5.74 -16.49
CA CYS A 185 5.40 5.18 -15.77
C CYS A 185 5.59 3.67 -15.51
N ARG A 186 5.98 2.91 -16.54
CA ARG A 186 6.27 1.47 -16.43
C ARG A 186 7.44 1.18 -15.49
N ARG A 187 8.55 1.92 -15.59
CA ARG A 187 9.72 1.74 -14.70
C ARG A 187 9.37 1.99 -13.24
N LEU A 188 8.63 3.07 -12.96
CA LEU A 188 8.14 3.37 -11.61
C LEU A 188 7.24 2.25 -11.08
N ALA A 189 6.32 1.75 -11.89
CA ALA A 189 5.45 0.64 -11.51
C ALA A 189 6.24 -0.65 -11.21
N GLU A 190 7.28 -0.96 -11.99
CA GLU A 190 8.15 -2.13 -11.78
C GLU A 190 8.94 -2.03 -10.47
N HIS A 191 9.59 -0.89 -10.21
CA HIS A 191 10.33 -0.67 -8.96
C HIS A 191 9.40 -0.60 -7.74
N GLY A 192 8.24 0.03 -7.89
CA GLY A 192 7.20 0.07 -6.86
C GLY A 192 6.67 -1.33 -6.54
N THR A 193 6.46 -2.16 -7.57
CA THR A 193 6.02 -3.56 -7.39
C THR A 193 7.06 -4.37 -6.62
N GLU A 194 8.34 -4.25 -6.99
CA GLU A 194 9.40 -4.96 -6.29
C GLU A 194 9.54 -4.48 -4.85
N LEU A 195 9.44 -3.17 -4.59
CA LEU A 195 9.41 -2.63 -3.22
C LEU A 195 8.24 -3.24 -2.41
N GLY A 196 7.04 -3.23 -2.97
CA GLY A 196 5.84 -3.79 -2.32
C GLY A 196 6.00 -5.26 -1.98
N TYR A 197 6.54 -6.06 -2.89
CA TYR A 197 6.81 -7.47 -2.63
C TYR A 197 7.85 -7.65 -1.51
N ARG A 198 8.92 -6.85 -1.45
CA ARG A 198 9.91 -6.95 -0.36
C ARG A 198 9.32 -6.58 0.99
N LEU A 199 8.46 -5.57 1.05
CA LEU A 199 7.69 -5.22 2.24
C LEU A 199 6.75 -6.36 2.65
N TRP A 200 6.05 -6.95 1.68
CA TRP A 200 5.20 -8.11 1.90
C TRP A 200 5.97 -9.30 2.48
N VAL A 201 7.10 -9.68 1.87
CA VAL A 201 7.94 -10.77 2.41
C VAL A 201 8.30 -10.47 3.84
N ARG A 202 8.73 -9.25 4.17
CA ARG A 202 9.14 -8.90 5.53
C ARG A 202 7.99 -9.02 6.53
N THR A 203 6.82 -8.55 6.17
CA THR A 203 5.64 -8.53 7.04
C THR A 203 5.03 -9.92 7.23
N GLU A 204 4.96 -10.75 6.20
CA GLU A 204 4.38 -12.09 6.29
C GLU A 204 5.35 -13.15 6.83
N THR A 205 6.66 -12.99 6.63
CA THR A 205 7.67 -13.93 7.20
C THR A 205 8.05 -13.59 8.63
N GLY A 206 7.63 -12.43 9.14
CA GLY A 206 8.12 -11.72 10.32
C GLY A 206 7.84 -12.32 11.70
N GLU A 207 7.80 -13.64 11.85
CA GLU A 207 7.84 -14.34 13.16
C GLU A 207 8.37 -15.79 13.07
N LYS A 208 8.27 -16.48 11.92
CA LYS A 208 8.58 -17.92 11.85
C LYS A 208 10.03 -18.29 11.52
N ARG A 209 10.90 -17.35 11.12
CA ARG A 209 12.28 -17.63 10.67
C ARG A 209 13.27 -16.48 10.89
N ALA A 210 13.18 -15.73 11.99
CA ALA A 210 14.09 -14.59 12.21
C ALA A 210 15.52 -15.04 12.55
N ASP A 211 16.30 -15.39 11.52
CA ASP A 211 17.75 -15.31 11.53
C ASP A 211 18.16 -13.85 11.19
N GLU A 212 19.03 -13.22 11.97
CA GLU A 212 19.43 -11.81 11.84
C GLU A 212 19.95 -11.45 10.43
N ARG A 213 20.52 -12.44 9.73
CA ARG A 213 20.99 -12.33 8.34
C ARG A 213 19.85 -12.07 7.37
N GLN A 214 18.69 -12.67 7.60
CA GLN A 214 17.52 -12.57 6.73
C GLN A 214 16.84 -11.20 6.85
N THR A 215 16.77 -10.66 8.06
CA THR A 215 16.26 -9.31 8.36
C THR A 215 17.13 -8.23 7.70
N THR A 216 18.46 -8.41 7.75
CA THR A 216 19.43 -7.49 7.13
C THR A 216 19.35 -7.51 5.59
N GLY A 217 19.21 -8.69 4.99
CA GLY A 217 19.04 -8.84 3.54
C GLY A 217 17.76 -8.20 3.00
N SER A 218 16.65 -8.34 3.74
CA SER A 218 15.36 -7.72 3.39
C SER A 218 15.43 -6.19 3.44
N ARG A 219 16.03 -5.60 4.49
CA ARG A 219 16.19 -4.14 4.61
C ARG A 219 17.06 -3.58 3.48
N ALA A 220 18.15 -4.26 3.13
CA ALA A 220 18.99 -3.86 2.00
C ALA A 220 18.24 -3.94 0.67
N ALA A 221 17.38 -4.95 0.48
CA ALA A 221 16.55 -5.08 -0.71
C ALA A 221 15.52 -3.95 -0.83
N CYS A 222 14.82 -3.59 0.25
CA CYS A 222 13.91 -2.43 0.24
C CYS A 222 14.66 -1.13 -0.08
N ARG A 223 15.84 -0.91 0.51
CA ARG A 223 16.67 0.28 0.24
C ARG A 223 17.05 0.39 -1.24
N ARG A 224 17.46 -0.71 -1.88
CA ARG A 224 17.77 -0.71 -3.33
C ARG A 224 16.57 -0.31 -4.18
N GLN A 225 15.36 -0.72 -3.82
CA GLN A 225 14.17 -0.31 -4.58
C GLN A 225 13.77 1.14 -4.30
N ILE A 226 14.00 1.65 -3.08
CA ILE A 226 13.85 3.07 -2.78
C ILE A 226 14.83 3.91 -3.62
N GLU A 227 16.07 3.45 -3.77
CA GLU A 227 17.05 4.08 -4.66
C GLU A 227 16.57 4.06 -6.11
N ALA A 228 16.13 2.91 -6.62
CA ALA A 228 15.64 2.80 -7.99
C ALA A 228 14.40 3.68 -8.28
N LEU A 229 13.49 3.82 -7.32
CA LEU A 229 12.36 4.76 -7.40
C LEU A 229 12.83 6.22 -7.39
N ALA A 230 13.78 6.56 -6.52
CA ALA A 230 14.33 7.91 -6.45
C ALA A 230 15.10 8.30 -7.72
N ASP A 231 15.79 7.34 -8.36
CA ASP A 231 16.54 7.56 -9.60
C ASP A 231 15.63 7.75 -10.82
N CYS A 232 14.33 7.48 -10.69
CA CYS A 232 13.31 7.85 -11.68
C CYS A 232 12.82 9.29 -11.50
N CYS A 233 13.18 9.96 -10.40
CA CYS A 233 12.81 11.34 -10.13
C CYS A 233 13.88 12.33 -10.63
N PRO A 234 13.53 13.59 -10.92
CA PRO A 234 14.51 14.63 -11.23
C PRO A 234 15.59 14.77 -10.14
N ASP A 235 16.83 15.09 -10.51
CA ASP A 235 17.99 15.15 -9.59
C ASP A 235 17.73 15.97 -8.31
N ARG A 236 17.04 17.11 -8.48
CA ARG A 236 16.69 18.03 -7.39
C ARG A 236 15.77 17.40 -6.33
N SER A 237 14.96 16.43 -6.71
CA SER A 237 13.94 15.79 -5.86
C SER A 237 14.24 14.33 -5.55
N ALA A 238 15.12 13.66 -6.30
CA ALA A 238 15.57 12.29 -6.03
C ALA A 238 16.09 12.12 -4.59
N THR A 239 16.89 13.07 -4.11
CA THR A 239 17.38 13.07 -2.72
C THR A 239 16.24 13.19 -1.70
N GLN A 240 15.22 13.99 -2.00
CA GLN A 240 14.06 14.15 -1.12
C GLN A 240 13.21 12.89 -1.08
N VAL A 241 12.90 12.28 -2.23
CA VAL A 241 12.15 11.01 -2.32
C VAL A 241 12.88 9.91 -1.56
N ARG A 242 14.19 9.76 -1.81
CA ARG A 242 15.04 8.79 -1.10
C ARG A 242 14.94 8.98 0.41
N ARG A 243 15.07 10.21 0.91
CA ARG A 243 14.97 10.51 2.34
C ARG A 243 13.56 10.26 2.89
N GLN A 244 12.52 10.59 2.15
CA GLN A 244 11.13 10.39 2.57
C GLN A 244 10.80 8.91 2.71
N LEU A 245 11.08 8.11 1.67
CA LEU A 245 10.78 6.68 1.65
C LEU A 245 11.68 5.89 2.61
N ALA A 246 12.96 6.27 2.77
CA ALA A 246 13.84 5.64 3.75
C ALA A 246 13.39 5.92 5.19
N ALA A 247 13.03 7.17 5.50
CA ALA A 247 12.51 7.51 6.82
C ALA A 247 11.16 6.82 7.08
N PHE A 248 10.32 6.68 6.06
CA PHE A 248 9.07 5.93 6.16
C PHE A 248 9.31 4.46 6.50
N LEU A 249 10.23 3.79 5.78
CA LEU A 249 10.61 2.40 6.05
C LEU A 249 11.11 2.20 7.49
N GLU A 250 11.80 3.19 8.04
CA GLU A 250 12.29 3.19 9.43
C GLU A 250 11.20 3.40 10.46
N GLU A 251 10.15 4.17 10.15
CA GLU A 251 8.98 4.32 11.03
C GLU A 251 8.06 3.09 10.97
N GLU A 252 7.86 2.48 9.79
CA GLU A 252 7.14 1.19 9.69
C GLU A 252 7.77 0.11 10.57
N LEU A 253 9.10 0.02 10.54
CA LEU A 253 9.87 -0.90 11.39
C LEU A 253 9.55 -0.75 12.89
N ARG A 254 9.25 0.47 13.34
CA ARG A 254 8.98 0.74 14.75
C ARG A 254 7.55 0.43 15.16
N VAL A 255 6.60 0.65 14.24
CA VAL A 255 5.18 0.33 14.46
C VAL A 255 4.96 -1.18 14.47
N GLU A 256 5.69 -1.93 13.66
CA GLU A 256 5.59 -3.40 13.61
C GLU A 256 6.35 -4.10 14.75
N PHE A 257 7.41 -3.50 15.28
CA PHE A 257 8.27 -4.10 16.32
C PHE A 257 8.63 -3.11 17.43
N PRO A 258 7.67 -2.76 18.33
CA PRO A 258 7.88 -1.74 19.35
C PRO A 258 8.99 -2.07 20.37
N GLU A 259 9.34 -3.35 20.56
CA GLU A 259 10.27 -3.79 21.61
C GLU A 259 11.76 -3.89 21.20
N GLN A 260 12.12 -3.64 19.93
CA GLN A 260 13.52 -3.75 19.46
C GLN A 260 14.23 -2.39 19.30
N SER A 261 13.62 -1.29 19.74
CA SER A 261 14.20 0.05 19.71
C SER A 261 14.48 0.58 21.11
N ALA A 262 15.35 -0.11 21.86
CA ALA A 262 15.96 0.38 23.10
C ALA A 262 17.48 0.22 23.01
#